data_AF-A0A7W3J8Q4-F1
#
_entry.id   AF-A0A7W3J8Q4-F1
#
_cell.length_a   1.000
_cell.length_b   1.000
_cell.length_c   1.000
_cell.angle_alpha   90.00
_cell.angle_beta   90.00
_cell.angle_gamma   90.00
#
_symmetry.space_group_name_H-M   'P 1'
#
loop_
_entity.id
_entity.type
_entity.pdbx_description
1 polymer ?
#
loop_
_entity_poly.entity_id
_entity_poly.type
_entity_poly.pdbx_seq_one_letter_code
_entity_poly.pdbx_strand_id
1 'polypeptide(L)'
;MSEIIERSQAGFAKRVMMGGRRIWLIVEGIGHDVYFYERVLDASDRIVAAGHDVRDASSIKFEGSTAGGKQRLLAMHDFYKKRGELRQIVDGEEKLLFFALDRDLDGITGNMRRSPHLLYTDYRDVEAEIFARGDMEEALAATLGLTHNEAWEAAQHVGEPLTKLASVWLEWTIICCIVTSLRIGVGISSGKISTVNAGGYGAVVDAKVAHISQRMAGDPRFSDRKRRWIEDRVRSRERRGLLGREVKGKLVVGYVELLIKDHFQEKRKVALNAIRPSLVNSLLMSVRFERPWVEHWTVRIERLLS
;
A
#
# COMPACT_ATOMS: atom_id res chain seq x y z
N MET A 1 -5.29 -0.54 28.34
CA MET A 1 -4.45 0.16 27.36
C MET A 1 -3.02 0.04 27.85
N SER A 2 -2.19 -0.78 27.21
CA SER A 2 -0.75 -0.86 27.52
C SER A 2 -0.10 0.45 27.09
N GLU A 3 0.60 1.11 28.00
CA GLU A 3 1.39 2.31 27.71
C GLU A 3 2.39 1.99 26.58
N ILE A 4 2.30 2.71 25.47
CA ILE A 4 3.26 2.55 24.37
C ILE A 4 4.56 3.18 24.86
N ILE A 5 5.47 2.34 25.34
CA ILE A 5 6.83 2.77 25.72
C ILE A 5 7.54 3.17 24.44
N GLU A 6 7.54 4.47 24.13
CA GLU A 6 8.32 5.06 23.06
C GLU A 6 9.81 4.88 23.35
N ARG A 7 10.55 4.29 22.41
CA ARG A 7 12.00 4.07 22.53
C ARG A 7 12.73 4.87 21.47
N SER A 8 13.88 5.46 21.81
CA SER A 8 14.78 6.01 20.78
C SER A 8 15.23 4.93 19.80
N GLN A 9 15.69 5.32 18.61
CA GLN A 9 16.21 4.35 17.62
C GLN A 9 17.32 3.46 18.19
N ALA A 10 18.25 4.02 18.97
CA ALA A 10 19.29 3.27 19.65
C ALA A 10 18.73 2.35 20.75
N GLY A 11 17.72 2.81 21.50
CA GLY A 11 17.02 1.97 22.47
C GLY A 11 16.28 0.80 21.81
N PHE A 12 15.74 1.02 20.61
CA PHE A 12 15.12 -0.04 19.82
C PHE A 12 16.15 -1.05 19.30
N ALA A 13 17.32 -0.62 18.81
CA ALA A 13 18.40 -1.56 18.46
C ALA A 13 18.80 -2.45 19.65
N LYS A 14 18.94 -1.88 20.85
CA LYS A 14 19.20 -2.66 22.07
C LYS A 14 18.10 -3.68 22.37
N ARG A 15 16.85 -3.31 22.14
CA ARG A 15 15.72 -4.24 22.28
C ARG A 15 15.79 -5.39 21.28
N VAL A 16 16.15 -5.12 20.02
CA VAL A 16 16.36 -6.15 18.99
C VAL A 16 17.44 -7.13 19.45
N MET A 17 18.55 -6.64 20.01
CA MET A 17 19.62 -7.51 20.56
C MET A 17 19.14 -8.40 21.70
N MET A 18 18.40 -7.83 22.65
CA MET A 18 17.98 -8.53 23.87
C MET A 18 16.75 -9.43 23.66
N GLY A 19 16.08 -9.33 22.52
CA GLY A 19 14.85 -10.06 22.27
C GLY A 19 15.08 -11.48 21.76
N GLY A 20 14.21 -12.41 22.17
CA GLY A 20 14.24 -13.80 21.70
C GLY A 20 13.81 -14.00 20.24
N ARG A 21 13.39 -12.95 19.53
CA ARG A 21 12.94 -13.02 18.12
C ARG A 21 14.11 -12.72 17.19
N ARG A 22 14.27 -13.50 16.12
CA ARG A 22 15.33 -13.28 15.12
C ARG A 22 14.92 -12.28 14.04
N ILE A 23 13.63 -12.15 13.73
CA ILE A 23 13.15 -11.22 12.71
C ILE A 23 12.37 -10.08 13.36
N TRP A 24 12.75 -8.85 13.00
CA TRP A 24 12.04 -7.64 13.41
C TRP A 24 11.62 -6.89 12.15
N LEU A 25 10.32 -6.61 12.02
CA LEU A 25 9.78 -5.88 10.88
C LEU A 25 9.15 -4.58 11.35
N ILE A 26 9.60 -3.45 10.82
CA ILE A 26 9.01 -2.14 11.08
C ILE A 26 8.08 -1.77 9.93
N VAL A 27 6.84 -1.40 10.24
CA VAL A 27 5.79 -1.01 9.29
C VAL A 27 5.39 0.46 9.47
N GLU A 28 4.77 1.08 8.46
CA GLU A 28 4.38 2.51 8.49
C GLU A 28 3.09 2.76 9.26
N GLY A 29 2.07 1.92 9.07
CA GLY A 29 0.72 2.15 9.57
C GLY A 29 0.29 1.28 10.75
N ILE A 30 -0.51 1.87 11.64
CA ILE A 30 -1.18 1.16 12.76
C ILE A 30 -2.46 0.43 12.35
N GLY A 31 -3.02 0.74 11.18
CA GLY A 31 -4.38 0.33 10.80
C GLY A 31 -4.47 -1.13 10.39
N HIS A 32 -3.82 -1.47 9.27
CA HIS A 32 -3.87 -2.82 8.70
C HIS A 32 -2.49 -3.47 8.63
N ASP A 33 -1.42 -2.67 8.56
CA ASP A 33 -0.07 -3.12 8.24
C ASP A 33 0.46 -4.14 9.24
N VAL A 34 0.30 -3.89 10.55
CA VAL A 34 0.82 -4.80 11.59
C VAL A 34 0.23 -6.19 11.43
N TYR A 35 -1.10 -6.30 11.44
CA TYR A 35 -1.79 -7.58 11.28
C TYR A 35 -1.49 -8.22 9.92
N PHE A 36 -1.55 -7.44 8.83
CA PHE A 36 -1.24 -7.94 7.49
C PHE A 36 0.15 -8.57 7.42
N TYR A 37 1.17 -7.88 7.93
CA TYR A 37 2.53 -8.38 7.90
C TYR A 37 2.80 -9.48 8.90
N GLU A 38 2.15 -9.51 10.08
CA GLU A 38 2.20 -10.68 10.97
C GLU A 38 1.70 -11.93 10.23
N ARG A 39 0.56 -11.85 9.55
CA ARG A 39 0.02 -12.98 8.76
C ARG A 39 0.90 -13.37 7.57
N VAL A 40 1.56 -12.39 6.92
CA VAL A 40 2.58 -12.67 5.87
C VAL A 40 3.77 -13.46 6.43
N LEU A 41 4.25 -13.11 7.62
CA LEU A 41 5.39 -13.79 8.25
C LEU A 41 5.01 -15.17 8.79
N ASP A 42 3.78 -15.31 9.33
CA ASP A 42 3.21 -16.58 9.78
C ASP A 42 3.07 -17.62 8.64
N ALA A 43 3.00 -17.19 7.38
CA ALA A 43 2.87 -18.08 6.23
C ALA A 43 4.15 -18.85 5.88
N SER A 44 5.27 -18.58 6.55
CA SER A 44 6.54 -19.30 6.37
C SER A 44 6.96 -20.00 7.66
N ASP A 45 6.98 -21.34 7.63
CA ASP A 45 7.44 -22.17 8.75
C ASP A 45 8.86 -21.80 9.21
N ARG A 46 9.74 -21.43 8.27
CA ARG A 46 11.11 -21.04 8.58
C ARG A 46 11.17 -19.72 9.34
N ILE A 47 10.35 -18.74 8.96
CA ILE A 47 10.25 -17.45 9.64
C ILE A 47 9.59 -17.62 11.01
N VAL A 48 8.54 -18.45 11.11
CA VAL A 48 7.88 -18.80 12.38
C VAL A 48 8.87 -19.46 13.34
N ALA A 49 9.64 -20.45 12.87
CA ALA A 49 10.65 -21.15 13.67
C ALA A 49 11.78 -20.21 14.16
N ALA A 50 12.16 -19.23 13.35
CA ALA A 50 13.13 -18.20 13.75
C ALA A 50 12.56 -17.18 14.76
N GLY A 51 11.23 -17.07 14.84
CA GLY A 51 10.52 -16.09 15.65
C GLY A 51 10.59 -14.68 15.05
N HIS A 52 9.44 -14.03 14.93
CA HIS A 52 9.32 -12.67 14.42
C HIS A 52 8.54 -11.73 15.35
N ASP A 53 8.73 -10.41 15.17
CA ASP A 53 7.96 -9.33 15.81
C ASP A 53 7.73 -8.19 14.80
N VAL A 54 6.47 -7.78 14.63
CA VAL A 54 6.08 -6.68 13.73
C VAL A 54 5.75 -5.45 14.58
N ARG A 55 6.37 -4.31 14.24
CA ARG A 55 6.25 -3.07 15.00
C ARG A 55 5.88 -1.92 14.11
N ASP A 56 4.90 -1.16 14.57
CA ASP A 56 4.58 0.13 13.98
C ASP A 56 5.71 1.15 14.26
N ALA A 57 6.09 1.93 13.24
CA ALA A 57 7.17 2.90 13.34
C ALA A 57 6.90 4.03 14.34
N SER A 58 5.64 4.34 14.67
CA SER A 58 5.31 5.34 15.69
C SER A 58 5.74 4.92 17.08
N SER A 59 5.88 3.61 17.36
CA SER A 59 6.38 3.09 18.63
C SER A 59 7.89 3.33 18.85
N ILE A 60 8.59 3.83 17.84
CA ILE A 60 10.04 4.09 17.86
C ILE A 60 10.29 5.58 17.64
N LYS A 61 10.67 6.29 18.69
CA LYS A 61 11.03 7.71 18.65
C LYS A 61 12.20 7.93 17.70
N PHE A 62 11.95 8.74 16.67
CA PHE A 62 12.92 9.13 15.66
C PHE A 62 13.45 10.53 15.97
N GLU A 63 14.76 10.71 16.01
CA GLU A 63 15.38 12.02 16.21
C GLU A 63 15.50 12.73 14.85
N GLY A 64 14.58 13.65 14.59
CA GLY A 64 14.59 14.47 13.38
C GLY A 64 13.19 14.78 12.86
N SER A 65 13.09 15.84 12.05
CA SER A 65 11.87 16.15 11.32
C SER A 65 11.87 15.41 9.98
N THR A 66 10.97 14.44 9.82
CA THR A 66 10.72 13.80 8.53
C THR A 66 9.29 14.10 8.07
N ALA A 67 9.13 14.46 6.81
CA ALA A 67 7.81 14.67 6.23
C ALA A 67 7.19 13.32 5.85
N GLY A 68 6.32 12.79 6.72
CA GLY A 68 5.53 11.58 6.47
C GLY A 68 6.16 10.26 6.94
N GLY A 69 5.35 9.20 6.97
CA GLY A 69 5.74 7.89 7.52
C GLY A 69 6.77 7.17 6.65
N LYS A 70 6.58 7.09 5.33
CA LYS A 70 7.55 6.47 4.42
C LYS A 70 8.96 7.05 4.52
N GLN A 71 9.09 8.38 4.53
CA GLN A 71 10.40 9.04 4.67
C GLN A 71 11.03 8.76 6.04
N ARG A 72 10.22 8.67 7.10
CA ARG A 72 10.66 8.25 8.43
C ARG A 72 11.24 6.84 8.40
N LEU A 73 10.56 5.86 7.81
CA LEU A 73 11.07 4.48 7.72
C LEU A 73 12.35 4.39 6.89
N LEU A 74 12.43 5.12 5.77
CA LEU A 74 13.65 5.18 4.96
C LEU A 74 14.83 5.80 5.74
N ALA A 75 14.59 6.84 6.53
CA ALA A 75 15.61 7.46 7.36
C ALA A 75 16.03 6.53 8.53
N MET A 76 15.09 5.79 9.12
CA MET A 76 15.38 4.76 10.10
C MET A 76 16.24 3.65 9.51
N HIS A 77 15.86 3.13 8.34
CA HIS A 77 16.67 2.16 7.60
C HIS A 77 18.10 2.67 7.39
N ASP A 78 18.27 3.90 6.93
CA ASP A 78 19.61 4.48 6.69
C ASP A 78 20.41 4.61 7.99
N PHE A 79 19.76 4.98 9.09
CA PHE A 79 20.37 5.04 10.42
C PHE A 79 20.94 3.66 10.83
N TYR A 80 20.12 2.61 10.81
CA TYR A 80 20.58 1.27 11.19
C TYR A 80 21.59 0.70 10.19
N LYS A 81 21.43 1.00 8.90
CA LYS A 81 22.40 0.60 7.86
C LYS A 81 23.77 1.19 8.12
N LYS A 82 23.85 2.49 8.40
CA LYS A 82 25.11 3.19 8.68
C LYS A 82 25.82 2.64 9.91
N ARG A 83 25.06 2.10 10.86
CA ARG A 83 25.58 1.52 12.12
C ARG A 83 25.86 0.01 12.02
N GLY A 84 25.60 -0.62 10.88
CA GLY A 84 25.70 -2.08 10.76
C GLY A 84 24.67 -2.83 11.61
N GLU A 85 23.57 -2.18 12.00
CA GLU A 85 22.56 -2.71 12.93
C GLU A 85 21.35 -3.34 12.20
N LEU A 86 21.36 -3.43 10.86
CA LEU A 86 20.33 -4.16 10.11
C LEU A 86 20.44 -5.69 10.27
N ARG A 87 21.64 -6.16 10.62
CA ARG A 87 21.99 -7.55 10.90
C ARG A 87 22.91 -7.55 12.11
N GLN A 88 22.50 -8.20 13.19
CA GLN A 88 23.21 -8.20 14.46
C GLN A 88 23.41 -9.64 14.91
N ILE A 89 24.58 -9.96 15.48
CA ILE A 89 24.87 -11.28 16.03
C ILE A 89 24.98 -11.13 17.55
N VAL A 90 24.13 -11.84 18.28
CA VAL A 90 24.06 -11.82 19.75
C VAL A 90 24.03 -13.26 20.25
N ASP A 91 25.00 -13.63 21.07
CA ASP A 91 25.14 -15.00 21.60
C ASP A 91 25.12 -16.10 20.52
N GLY A 92 25.70 -15.80 19.36
CA GLY A 92 25.72 -16.70 18.20
C GLY A 92 24.42 -16.73 17.38
N GLU A 93 23.36 -16.05 17.84
CA GLU A 93 22.12 -15.90 17.09
C GLU A 93 22.11 -14.63 16.24
N GLU A 94 21.68 -14.79 15.00
CA GLU A 94 21.46 -13.67 14.10
C GLU A 94 20.07 -13.04 14.28
N LYS A 95 20.07 -11.72 14.45
CA LYS A 95 18.89 -10.85 14.49
C LYS A 95 18.88 -9.95 13.25
N LEU A 96 17.74 -9.91 12.54
CA LEU A 96 17.54 -9.19 11.29
C LEU A 96 16.45 -8.12 11.45
N LEU A 97 16.72 -6.93 10.95
CA LEU A 97 15.78 -5.81 10.95
C LEU A 97 15.33 -5.48 9.52
N PHE A 98 14.03 -5.47 9.29
CA PHE A 98 13.39 -5.16 8.01
C PHE A 98 12.45 -3.96 8.13
N PHE A 99 12.15 -3.34 6.99
CA PHE A 99 11.21 -2.23 6.87
C PHE A 99 10.22 -2.52 5.75
N ALA A 100 8.93 -2.58 6.09
CA ALA A 100 7.86 -2.64 5.11
C ALA A 100 7.50 -1.23 4.63
N LEU A 101 7.38 -1.07 3.31
CA LEU A 101 7.10 0.22 2.69
C LEU A 101 6.00 0.07 1.65
N ASP A 102 5.09 1.02 1.61
CA ASP A 102 4.20 1.17 0.46
C ASP A 102 5.02 1.43 -0.80
N ARG A 103 4.63 0.79 -1.90
CA ARG A 103 5.26 1.00 -3.21
C ARG A 103 4.97 2.39 -3.77
N ASP A 104 3.82 2.97 -3.44
CA ASP A 104 3.30 4.21 -4.02
C ASP A 104 3.43 4.21 -5.55
N LEU A 105 3.79 5.36 -6.15
CA LEU A 105 4.13 5.49 -7.56
C LEU A 105 5.63 5.23 -7.81
N ASP A 106 6.41 4.86 -6.80
CA ASP A 106 7.89 4.78 -6.92
C ASP A 106 8.33 3.70 -7.91
N GLY A 107 7.49 2.67 -8.10
CA GLY A 107 7.70 1.67 -9.13
C GLY A 107 7.63 2.22 -10.56
N ILE A 108 6.92 3.33 -10.79
CA ILE A 108 6.85 4.00 -12.10
C ILE A 108 7.92 5.08 -12.19
N THR A 109 7.99 5.94 -11.17
CA THR A 109 8.87 7.12 -11.14
C THR A 109 10.35 6.75 -11.07
N GLY A 110 10.66 5.55 -10.56
CA GLY A 110 12.02 5.03 -10.42
C GLY A 110 12.66 5.35 -9.07
N ASN A 111 11.88 5.75 -8.07
CA ASN A 111 12.38 6.22 -6.77
C ASN A 111 12.54 5.09 -5.72
N MET A 112 12.23 3.84 -6.06
CA MET A 112 12.37 2.71 -5.13
C MET A 112 13.84 2.48 -4.76
N ARG A 113 14.15 2.50 -3.46
CA ARG A 113 15.47 2.13 -2.95
C ARG A 113 15.67 0.62 -2.96
N ARG A 114 16.86 0.17 -3.35
CA ARG A 114 17.22 -1.26 -3.35
C ARG A 114 17.98 -1.61 -2.07
N SER A 115 17.42 -2.53 -1.29
CA SER A 115 18.06 -3.11 -0.10
C SER A 115 17.34 -4.42 0.21
N PRO A 116 18.04 -5.49 0.63
CA PRO A 116 17.39 -6.73 1.04
C PRO A 116 16.53 -6.55 2.31
N HIS A 117 16.80 -5.50 3.11
CA HIS A 117 16.05 -5.13 4.31
C HIS A 117 14.84 -4.23 4.04
N LEU A 118 14.60 -3.83 2.79
CA LEU A 118 13.42 -3.06 2.40
C LEU A 118 12.42 -3.97 1.66
N LEU A 119 11.22 -4.05 2.21
CA LEU A 119 10.13 -4.91 1.76
C LEU A 119 9.01 -4.02 1.22
N TYR A 120 8.89 -3.88 -0.11
CA TYR A 120 7.81 -3.09 -0.69
C TYR A 120 6.56 -3.93 -0.90
N THR A 121 5.38 -3.33 -0.79
CA THR A 121 4.13 -3.91 -1.30
C THR A 121 4.25 -4.22 -2.80
N ASP A 122 3.56 -5.26 -3.30
CA ASP A 122 3.46 -5.55 -4.75
C ASP A 122 2.46 -4.59 -5.41
N TYR A 123 1.34 -4.36 -4.74
CA TYR A 123 0.37 -3.30 -5.02
C TYR A 123 0.82 -1.98 -4.39
N ARG A 124 0.05 -0.92 -4.62
CA ARG A 124 0.45 0.43 -4.27
C ARG A 124 0.66 0.66 -2.78
N ASP A 125 -0.22 0.09 -1.97
CA ASP A 125 -0.23 0.12 -0.50
C ASP A 125 -0.84 -1.17 0.04
N VAL A 126 -0.79 -1.36 1.36
CA VAL A 126 -1.36 -2.55 2.04
C VAL A 126 -2.87 -2.68 1.77
N GLU A 127 -3.63 -1.58 1.74
CA GLU A 127 -5.06 -1.68 1.42
C GLU A 127 -5.30 -2.18 -0.01
N ALA A 128 -4.47 -1.79 -0.99
CA ALA A 128 -4.58 -2.32 -2.34
C ALA A 128 -4.22 -3.82 -2.40
N GLU A 129 -3.26 -4.30 -1.60
CA GLU A 129 -3.02 -5.75 -1.43
C GLU A 129 -4.26 -6.45 -0.91
N ILE A 130 -4.88 -5.90 0.15
CA ILE A 130 -6.09 -6.46 0.76
C ILE A 130 -7.22 -6.55 -0.28
N PHE A 131 -7.45 -5.51 -1.08
CA PHE A 131 -8.44 -5.56 -2.17
C PHE A 131 -8.10 -6.60 -3.24
N ALA A 132 -6.83 -6.81 -3.54
CA ALA A 132 -6.41 -7.76 -4.57
C ALA A 132 -6.48 -9.22 -4.12
N ARG A 133 -6.44 -9.48 -2.80
CA ARG A 133 -6.33 -10.84 -2.23
C ARG A 133 -7.54 -11.28 -1.42
N GLY A 134 -8.35 -10.34 -0.94
CA GLY A 134 -9.55 -10.60 -0.16
C GLY A 134 -10.71 -11.13 -1.01
N ASP A 135 -11.61 -11.83 -0.36
CA ASP A 135 -12.86 -12.31 -0.92
C ASP A 135 -13.93 -11.21 -0.82
N MET A 136 -14.24 -10.59 -1.96
CA MET A 136 -15.22 -9.50 -2.02
C MET A 136 -16.63 -9.95 -1.61
N GLU A 137 -17.00 -11.19 -1.91
CA GLU A 137 -18.31 -11.72 -1.56
C GLU A 137 -18.45 -11.85 -0.05
N GLU A 138 -17.52 -12.55 0.59
CA GLU A 138 -17.49 -12.72 2.05
C GLU A 138 -17.43 -11.36 2.75
N ALA A 139 -16.59 -10.45 2.25
CA ALA A 139 -16.44 -9.12 2.84
C ALA A 139 -17.71 -8.27 2.73
N LEU A 140 -18.41 -8.31 1.59
CA LEU A 140 -19.68 -7.59 1.43
C LEU A 140 -20.79 -8.21 2.28
N ALA A 141 -20.86 -9.55 2.37
CA ALA A 141 -21.79 -10.23 3.27
C ALA A 141 -21.63 -9.78 4.71
N ALA A 142 -20.38 -9.79 5.21
CA ALA A 142 -20.04 -9.36 6.56
C ALA A 142 -20.27 -7.86 6.81
N THR A 143 -19.91 -7.00 5.83
CA THR A 143 -19.99 -5.54 5.98
C THR A 143 -21.43 -5.01 5.92
N LEU A 144 -22.26 -5.58 5.05
CA LEU A 144 -23.58 -5.06 4.71
C LEU A 144 -24.74 -5.95 5.21
N GLY A 145 -24.45 -7.06 5.88
CA GLY A 145 -25.45 -8.02 6.34
C GLY A 145 -26.27 -8.60 5.18
N LEU A 146 -25.58 -8.96 4.09
CA LEU A 146 -26.22 -9.56 2.91
C LEU A 146 -26.38 -11.06 3.09
N THR A 147 -27.41 -11.64 2.47
CA THR A 147 -27.46 -13.10 2.25
C THR A 147 -26.36 -13.53 1.27
N HIS A 148 -26.05 -14.83 1.21
CA HIS A 148 -25.06 -15.35 0.27
C HIS A 148 -25.37 -14.95 -1.19
N ASN A 149 -26.61 -15.12 -1.65
CA ASN A 149 -26.98 -14.78 -3.03
C ASN A 149 -26.83 -13.28 -3.33
N GLU A 150 -27.22 -12.41 -2.39
CA GLU A 150 -27.09 -10.96 -2.55
C GLU A 150 -25.62 -10.52 -2.53
N ALA A 151 -24.80 -11.13 -1.66
CA ALA A 151 -23.38 -10.87 -1.61
C ALA A 151 -22.69 -11.32 -2.91
N TRP A 152 -23.06 -12.48 -3.42
CA TRP A 152 -22.55 -13.01 -4.68
C TRP A 152 -22.91 -12.09 -5.86
N GLU A 153 -24.18 -11.70 -6.00
CA GLU A 153 -24.63 -10.75 -7.03
C GLU A 153 -23.89 -9.41 -6.95
N ALA A 154 -23.75 -8.87 -5.73
CA ALA A 154 -23.06 -7.61 -5.49
C ALA A 154 -21.56 -7.71 -5.82
N ALA A 155 -20.90 -8.82 -5.45
CA ALA A 155 -19.50 -9.06 -5.76
C ALA A 155 -19.26 -9.21 -7.26
N GLN A 156 -20.15 -9.90 -8.00
CA GLN A 156 -20.10 -9.98 -9.46
C GLN A 156 -20.25 -8.60 -10.12
N HIS A 157 -21.16 -7.78 -9.60
CA HIS A 157 -21.35 -6.41 -10.08
C HIS A 157 -20.10 -5.55 -9.85
N VAL A 158 -19.50 -5.63 -8.65
CA VAL A 158 -18.23 -4.95 -8.33
C VAL A 158 -17.09 -5.46 -9.23
N GLY A 159 -16.98 -6.77 -9.45
CA GLY A 159 -15.93 -7.41 -10.25
C GLY A 159 -14.53 -7.16 -9.67
N GLU A 160 -13.57 -6.76 -10.52
CA GLU A 160 -12.22 -6.37 -10.08
C GLU A 160 -12.10 -4.85 -9.90
N PRO A 161 -12.34 -4.30 -8.69
CA PRO A 161 -12.47 -2.86 -8.51
C PRO A 161 -11.15 -2.12 -8.75
N LEU A 162 -10.00 -2.73 -8.43
CA LEU A 162 -8.68 -2.17 -8.70
C LEU A 162 -8.46 -1.98 -10.20
N THR A 163 -8.68 -3.03 -11.00
CA THR A 163 -8.51 -3.00 -12.46
C THR A 163 -9.47 -2.00 -13.10
N LYS A 164 -10.76 -2.06 -12.75
CA LYS A 164 -11.78 -1.14 -13.28
C LYS A 164 -11.45 0.31 -12.94
N LEU A 165 -11.13 0.61 -11.69
CA LEU A 165 -10.77 1.97 -11.27
C LEU A 165 -9.49 2.45 -11.95
N ALA A 166 -8.51 1.58 -12.14
CA ALA A 166 -7.27 1.92 -12.83
C ALA A 166 -7.53 2.37 -14.28
N SER A 167 -8.41 1.68 -15.00
CA SER A 167 -8.82 2.05 -16.36
C SER A 167 -9.53 3.41 -16.37
N VAL A 168 -10.45 3.65 -15.44
CA VAL A 168 -11.11 4.96 -15.31
C VAL A 168 -10.10 6.08 -15.00
N TRP A 169 -9.08 5.78 -14.19
CA TRP A 169 -8.07 6.72 -13.72
C TRP A 169 -6.78 6.71 -14.52
N LEU A 170 -6.77 6.21 -15.76
CA LEU A 170 -5.56 6.14 -16.56
C LEU A 170 -4.88 7.52 -16.70
N GLU A 171 -5.60 8.52 -17.20
CA GLU A 171 -5.08 9.87 -17.38
C GLU A 171 -4.74 10.55 -16.04
N TRP A 172 -5.54 10.32 -15.01
CA TRP A 172 -5.24 10.80 -13.66
C TRP A 172 -3.93 10.24 -13.11
N THR A 173 -3.68 8.96 -13.33
CA THR A 173 -2.47 8.24 -12.88
C THR A 173 -1.24 8.76 -13.60
N ILE A 174 -1.35 8.99 -14.92
CA ILE A 174 -0.30 9.64 -15.72
C ILE A 174 0.05 11.02 -15.15
N ILE A 175 -0.94 11.89 -14.96
CA ILE A 175 -0.74 13.23 -14.41
C ILE A 175 -0.07 13.17 -13.03
N CYS A 176 -0.56 12.31 -12.14
CA CYS A 176 0.03 12.12 -10.81
C CYS A 176 1.50 11.70 -10.89
N CYS A 177 1.82 10.73 -11.75
CA CYS A 177 3.19 10.26 -11.91
C CYS A 177 4.12 11.36 -12.43
N ILE A 178 3.66 12.18 -13.37
CA ILE A 178 4.41 13.33 -13.92
C ILE A 178 4.68 14.34 -12.82
N VAL A 179 3.62 14.78 -12.12
CA VAL A 179 3.71 15.76 -11.03
C VAL A 179 4.66 15.29 -9.93
N THR A 180 4.54 14.03 -9.49
CA THR A 180 5.41 13.45 -8.47
C THR A 180 6.86 13.32 -8.95
N SER A 181 7.09 12.84 -10.17
CA SER A 181 8.44 12.62 -10.71
C SER A 181 9.19 13.93 -10.94
N LEU A 182 8.50 14.96 -11.41
CA LEU A 182 9.07 16.28 -11.71
C LEU A 182 8.97 17.24 -10.52
N ARG A 183 8.36 16.80 -9.41
CA ARG A 183 8.11 17.60 -8.19
C ARG A 183 7.35 18.90 -8.46
N ILE A 184 6.45 18.90 -9.43
CA ILE A 184 5.68 20.07 -9.87
C ILE A 184 4.64 20.46 -8.82
N GLY A 185 4.52 21.76 -8.50
CA GLY A 185 3.70 22.27 -7.39
C GLY A 185 2.25 22.62 -7.76
N VAL A 186 1.52 21.73 -8.45
CA VAL A 186 0.17 22.07 -8.99
C VAL A 186 -1.01 21.67 -8.10
N GLY A 187 -0.76 21.22 -6.88
CA GLY A 187 -1.80 20.79 -5.92
C GLY A 187 -2.42 19.42 -6.26
N ILE A 188 -1.80 18.67 -7.16
CA ILE A 188 -2.20 17.32 -7.55
C ILE A 188 -1.42 16.30 -6.72
N SER A 189 -2.12 15.29 -6.22
CA SER A 189 -1.53 14.19 -5.47
C SER A 189 -2.29 12.91 -5.76
N SER A 190 -1.53 11.83 -5.90
CA SER A 190 -2.06 10.49 -6.12
C SER A 190 -2.83 9.94 -4.91
N GLY A 191 -2.70 10.56 -3.73
CA GLY A 191 -3.46 10.22 -2.53
C GLY A 191 -4.87 10.81 -2.48
N LYS A 192 -5.34 11.47 -3.55
CA LYS A 192 -6.66 12.11 -3.62
C LYS A 192 -7.51 11.50 -4.74
N ILE A 193 -8.82 11.63 -4.59
CA ILE A 193 -9.80 11.32 -5.65
C ILE A 193 -9.45 12.15 -6.90
N SER A 194 -9.61 11.54 -8.08
CA SER A 194 -9.34 12.20 -9.35
C SER A 194 -10.12 13.51 -9.49
N THR A 195 -9.42 14.58 -9.83
CA THR A 195 -10.06 15.87 -10.12
C THR A 195 -10.44 15.99 -11.60
N VAL A 196 -9.88 15.16 -12.48
CA VAL A 196 -10.11 15.18 -13.93
C VAL A 196 -11.25 14.27 -14.36
N ASN A 197 -11.70 13.34 -13.52
CA ASN A 197 -12.85 12.49 -13.79
C ASN A 197 -14.15 13.12 -13.25
N ALA A 198 -15.25 13.01 -13.99
CA ALA A 198 -16.58 13.49 -13.56
C ALA A 198 -17.00 12.78 -12.25
N GLY A 199 -17.37 13.54 -11.22
CA GLY A 199 -17.69 12.98 -9.90
C GLY A 199 -16.55 12.17 -9.26
N GLY A 200 -15.31 12.29 -9.74
CA GLY A 200 -14.15 11.54 -9.25
C GLY A 200 -13.99 10.13 -9.81
N TYR A 201 -15.06 9.49 -10.27
CA TYR A 201 -15.08 8.08 -10.73
C TYR A 201 -15.72 7.87 -12.11
N GLY A 202 -16.18 8.94 -12.77
CA GLY A 202 -16.78 8.91 -14.10
C GLY A 202 -15.78 9.15 -15.23
N ALA A 203 -16.30 9.54 -16.40
CA ALA A 203 -15.49 9.83 -17.59
C ALA A 203 -14.49 10.98 -17.36
N VAL A 204 -13.39 10.97 -18.12
CA VAL A 204 -12.40 12.05 -18.14
C VAL A 204 -13.02 13.32 -18.70
N VAL A 205 -12.75 14.46 -18.07
CA VAL A 205 -13.18 15.79 -18.51
C VAL A 205 -11.99 16.49 -19.14
N ASP A 206 -11.93 16.50 -20.48
CA ASP A 206 -10.78 17.00 -21.25
C ASP A 206 -10.34 18.42 -20.89
N ALA A 207 -11.29 19.31 -20.62
CA ALA A 207 -11.00 20.68 -20.20
C ALA A 207 -10.16 20.74 -18.91
N LYS A 208 -10.40 19.81 -17.96
CA LYS A 208 -9.64 19.73 -16.71
C LYS A 208 -8.24 19.16 -16.95
N VAL A 209 -8.10 18.17 -17.83
CA VAL A 209 -6.81 17.62 -18.23
C VAL A 209 -5.96 18.69 -18.92
N ALA A 210 -6.55 19.43 -19.88
CA ALA A 210 -5.90 20.53 -20.58
C ALA A 210 -5.43 21.62 -19.61
N HIS A 211 -6.29 22.02 -18.66
CA HIS A 211 -5.96 23.01 -17.64
C HIS A 211 -4.76 22.59 -16.77
N ILE A 212 -4.76 21.35 -16.25
CA ILE A 212 -3.64 20.85 -15.45
C ILE A 212 -2.38 20.73 -16.32
N SER A 213 -2.51 20.30 -17.57
CA SER A 213 -1.38 20.17 -18.50
C SER A 213 -0.73 21.52 -18.79
N GLN A 214 -1.52 22.57 -19.01
CA GLN A 214 -1.01 23.93 -19.17
C GLN A 214 -0.27 24.41 -17.91
N ARG A 215 -0.82 24.15 -16.72
CA ARG A 215 -0.16 24.50 -15.44
C ARG A 215 1.15 23.73 -15.24
N MET A 216 1.20 22.45 -15.61
CA MET A 216 2.43 21.65 -15.57
C MET A 216 3.47 22.20 -16.55
N ALA A 217 3.08 22.51 -17.79
CA ALA A 217 3.98 23.02 -18.82
C ALA A 217 4.59 24.40 -18.46
N GLY A 218 3.89 25.20 -17.64
CA GLY A 218 4.41 26.46 -17.12
C GLY A 218 5.39 26.32 -15.95
N ASP A 219 5.58 25.14 -15.36
CA ASP A 219 6.53 24.93 -14.25
C ASP A 219 7.96 24.78 -14.79
N PRO A 220 8.97 25.48 -14.24
CA PRO A 220 10.36 25.40 -14.71
C PRO A 220 10.98 23.99 -14.65
N ARG A 221 10.41 23.09 -13.85
CA ARG A 221 10.87 21.69 -13.73
C ARG A 221 10.26 20.78 -14.80
N PHE A 222 9.34 21.28 -15.60
CA PHE A 222 8.67 20.50 -16.62
C PHE A 222 9.65 20.01 -17.68
N SER A 223 9.46 18.76 -18.12
CA SER A 223 10.31 18.14 -19.12
C SER A 223 9.46 17.23 -20.00
N ASP A 224 9.29 17.60 -21.27
CA ASP A 224 8.56 16.80 -22.25
C ASP A 224 9.14 15.40 -22.41
N ARG A 225 10.47 15.28 -22.35
CA ARG A 225 11.15 13.98 -22.41
C ARG A 225 10.73 13.09 -21.24
N LYS A 226 10.77 13.61 -20.01
CA LYS A 226 10.39 12.84 -18.81
C LYS A 226 8.88 12.55 -18.81
N ARG A 227 8.05 13.50 -19.24
CA ARG A 227 6.61 13.30 -19.44
C ARG A 227 6.33 12.11 -20.35
N ARG A 228 6.86 12.11 -21.58
CA ARG A 228 6.67 11.00 -22.55
C ARG A 228 7.13 9.66 -21.97
N TRP A 229 8.28 9.64 -21.31
CA TRP A 229 8.79 8.43 -20.66
C TRP A 229 7.85 7.89 -19.55
N ILE A 230 7.21 8.77 -18.77
CA ILE A 230 6.22 8.37 -17.76
C ILE A 230 4.95 7.85 -18.42
N GLU A 231 4.42 8.57 -19.41
CA GLU A 231 3.25 8.17 -20.19
C GLU A 231 3.44 6.77 -20.78
N ASP A 232 4.56 6.54 -21.46
CA ASP A 232 4.90 5.24 -22.05
C ASP A 232 4.98 4.13 -21.00
N ARG A 233 5.52 4.42 -19.81
CA ARG A 233 5.58 3.45 -18.71
C ARG A 233 4.22 3.09 -18.14
N VAL A 234 3.35 4.08 -17.92
CA VAL A 234 2.00 3.85 -17.42
C VAL A 234 1.20 3.04 -18.45
N ARG A 235 1.21 3.46 -19.72
CA ARG A 235 0.52 2.74 -20.80
C ARG A 235 1.11 1.35 -21.05
N SER A 236 2.41 1.15 -20.84
CA SER A 236 3.02 -0.19 -20.87
C SER A 236 2.53 -1.09 -19.74
N ARG A 237 2.20 -0.55 -18.57
CA ARG A 237 1.58 -1.33 -17.48
C ARG A 237 0.13 -1.65 -17.79
N GLU A 238 -0.62 -0.69 -18.33
CA GLU A 238 -1.99 -0.90 -18.82
C GLU A 238 -2.05 -2.04 -19.83
N ARG A 239 -1.22 -2.02 -20.88
CA ARG A 239 -1.16 -3.09 -21.89
C ARG A 239 -0.82 -4.48 -21.32
N ARG A 240 -0.21 -4.54 -20.14
CA ARG A 240 0.13 -5.80 -19.44
C ARG A 240 -0.89 -6.19 -18.38
N GLY A 241 -1.99 -5.45 -18.22
CA GLY A 241 -2.97 -5.68 -17.15
C GLY A 241 -2.43 -5.38 -15.75
N LEU A 242 -1.38 -4.57 -15.62
CA LEU A 242 -0.72 -4.29 -14.34
C LEU A 242 -1.13 -2.96 -13.70
N LEU A 243 -2.03 -2.20 -14.34
CA LEU A 243 -2.39 -0.85 -13.87
C LEU A 243 -3.17 -0.87 -12.55
N GLY A 244 -3.91 -1.96 -12.26
CA GLY A 244 -4.57 -2.15 -10.96
C GLY A 244 -3.61 -2.07 -9.76
N ARG A 245 -2.32 -2.39 -9.95
CA ARG A 245 -1.29 -2.28 -8.92
C ARG A 245 -0.93 -0.85 -8.55
N GLU A 246 -1.37 0.14 -9.33
CA GLU A 246 -1.04 1.56 -9.17
C GLU A 246 -2.18 2.35 -8.52
N VAL A 247 -3.30 1.70 -8.21
CA VAL A 247 -4.46 2.30 -7.55
C VAL A 247 -4.27 2.23 -6.04
N LYS A 248 -4.55 3.33 -5.36
CA LYS A 248 -4.42 3.43 -3.89
C LYS A 248 -5.62 2.76 -3.22
N GLY A 249 -5.40 1.78 -2.34
CA GLY A 249 -6.47 0.97 -1.76
C GLY A 249 -7.53 1.79 -1.03
N LYS A 250 -7.10 2.81 -0.26
CA LYS A 250 -8.02 3.73 0.45
C LYS A 250 -9.03 4.44 -0.47
N LEU A 251 -8.68 4.63 -1.74
CA LEU A 251 -9.55 5.29 -2.72
C LEU A 251 -10.51 4.31 -3.43
N VAL A 252 -10.18 3.02 -3.43
CA VAL A 252 -11.00 1.93 -3.99
C VAL A 252 -12.29 1.78 -3.19
N VAL A 253 -12.24 1.97 -1.87
CA VAL A 253 -13.42 1.86 -0.99
C VAL A 253 -14.57 2.76 -1.45
N GLY A 254 -14.27 4.02 -1.79
CA GLY A 254 -15.28 4.96 -2.29
C GLY A 254 -15.82 4.60 -3.68
N TYR A 255 -15.01 3.93 -4.50
CA TYR A 255 -15.45 3.41 -5.80
C TYR A 255 -16.37 2.19 -5.63
N VAL A 256 -16.03 1.26 -4.73
CA VAL A 256 -16.90 0.12 -4.39
C VAL A 256 -18.23 0.60 -3.81
N GLU A 257 -18.21 1.60 -2.91
CA GLU A 257 -19.43 2.24 -2.39
C GLU A 257 -20.33 2.75 -3.51
N LEU A 258 -19.76 3.40 -4.54
CA LEU A 258 -20.51 3.88 -5.71
C LEU A 258 -21.17 2.73 -6.48
N LEU A 259 -20.43 1.64 -6.75
CA LEU A 259 -20.94 0.47 -7.48
C LEU A 259 -22.04 -0.25 -6.68
N ILE A 260 -21.85 -0.41 -5.37
CA ILE A 260 -22.86 -1.04 -4.50
C ILE A 260 -24.12 -0.18 -4.43
N LYS A 261 -23.97 1.16 -4.34
CA LYS A 261 -25.12 2.07 -4.36
C LYS A 261 -25.93 1.92 -5.65
N ASP A 262 -25.25 1.87 -6.80
CA ASP A 262 -25.88 1.67 -8.11
C ASP A 262 -26.64 0.33 -8.16
N HIS A 263 -26.00 -0.76 -7.70
CA HIS A 263 -26.59 -2.10 -7.68
C HIS A 263 -27.89 -2.20 -6.86
N PHE A 264 -27.95 -1.54 -5.69
CA PHE A 264 -29.05 -1.69 -4.75
C PHE A 264 -30.11 -0.58 -4.80
N GLN A 265 -29.93 0.46 -5.62
CA GLN A 265 -30.76 1.68 -5.62
C GLN A 265 -32.28 1.40 -5.67
N GLU A 266 -32.69 0.35 -6.38
CA GLU A 266 -34.10 -0.03 -6.55
C GLU A 266 -34.47 -1.36 -5.88
N LYS A 267 -33.49 -2.12 -5.39
CA LYS A 267 -33.70 -3.48 -4.85
C LYS A 267 -34.01 -3.49 -3.36
N ARG A 268 -33.21 -2.80 -2.54
CA ARG A 268 -33.35 -2.74 -1.07
C ARG A 268 -32.48 -1.66 -0.44
N LYS A 269 -32.83 -1.26 0.78
CA LYS A 269 -31.95 -0.43 1.62
C LYS A 269 -30.79 -1.26 2.16
N VAL A 270 -29.56 -0.85 1.87
CA VAL A 270 -28.32 -1.39 2.45
C VAL A 270 -27.60 -0.31 3.25
N ALA A 271 -26.88 -0.70 4.31
CA ALA A 271 -26.15 0.22 5.17
C ALA A 271 -24.84 0.71 4.50
N LEU A 272 -24.94 1.53 3.46
CA LEU A 272 -23.78 2.04 2.70
C LEU A 272 -22.73 2.74 3.58
N ASN A 273 -23.17 3.36 4.69
CA ASN A 273 -22.30 3.99 5.67
C ASN A 273 -21.35 3.01 6.38
N ALA A 274 -21.63 1.70 6.37
CA ALA A 274 -20.75 0.68 6.92
C ALA A 274 -19.57 0.34 6.00
N ILE A 275 -19.65 0.64 4.69
CA ILE A 275 -18.60 0.27 3.72
C ILE A 275 -17.26 0.89 4.09
N ARG A 276 -17.23 2.21 4.31
CA ARG A 276 -15.98 2.94 4.58
C ARG A 276 -15.21 2.45 5.81
N PRO A 277 -15.84 2.28 6.99
CA PRO A 277 -15.13 1.84 8.18
C PRO A 277 -14.81 0.33 8.22
N SER A 278 -15.57 -0.51 7.50
CA SER A 278 -15.52 -1.96 7.73
C SER A 278 -15.06 -2.80 6.55
N LEU A 279 -15.26 -2.35 5.30
CA LEU A 279 -15.00 -3.20 4.13
C LEU A 279 -13.55 -3.70 4.06
N VAL A 280 -12.57 -2.82 4.31
CA VAL A 280 -11.15 -3.20 4.26
C VAL A 280 -10.80 -4.21 5.34
N ASN A 281 -11.38 -4.08 6.54
CA ASN A 281 -11.19 -5.05 7.63
C ASN A 281 -11.81 -6.41 7.27
N SER A 282 -13.03 -6.42 6.74
CA SER A 282 -13.67 -7.67 6.30
C SER A 282 -12.90 -8.35 5.17
N LEU A 283 -12.40 -7.57 4.20
CA LEU A 283 -11.51 -8.10 3.16
C LEU A 283 -10.23 -8.68 3.76
N LEU A 284 -9.59 -7.97 4.69
CA LEU A 284 -8.36 -8.44 5.35
C LEU A 284 -8.56 -9.77 6.07
N MET A 285 -9.71 -9.95 6.74
CA MET A 285 -10.04 -11.21 7.41
C MET A 285 -10.27 -12.38 6.45
N SER A 286 -10.69 -12.11 5.21
CA SER A 286 -10.86 -13.12 4.16
C SER A 286 -9.59 -13.42 3.34
N VAL A 287 -8.49 -12.67 3.55
CA VAL A 287 -7.23 -12.91 2.83
C VAL A 287 -6.64 -14.27 3.21
N ARG A 288 -6.34 -15.09 2.21
CA ARG A 288 -5.65 -16.38 2.37
C ARG A 288 -4.13 -16.21 2.19
N PHE A 289 -3.40 -16.19 3.29
CA PHE A 289 -1.95 -15.95 3.33
C PHE A 289 -1.12 -17.20 2.99
N GLU A 290 -1.73 -18.38 2.94
CA GLU A 290 -1.07 -19.66 2.60
C GLU A 290 -0.81 -19.80 1.08
N ARG A 291 -1.03 -18.74 0.30
CA ARG A 291 -0.93 -18.74 -1.17
C ARG A 291 0.44 -18.24 -1.64
N PRO A 292 0.88 -18.60 -2.87
CA PRO A 292 2.22 -18.27 -3.39
C PRO A 292 2.53 -16.77 -3.49
N TRP A 293 1.53 -15.89 -3.44
CA TRP A 293 1.78 -14.44 -3.54
C TRP A 293 2.59 -13.89 -2.35
N VAL A 294 2.54 -14.57 -1.20
CA VAL A 294 3.30 -14.18 -0.01
C VAL A 294 4.81 -14.37 -0.18
N GLU A 295 5.23 -15.23 -1.11
CA GLU A 295 6.64 -15.45 -1.48
C GLU A 295 7.34 -14.17 -1.93
N HIS A 296 6.58 -13.17 -2.40
CA HIS A 296 7.12 -11.85 -2.72
C HIS A 296 7.90 -11.21 -1.56
N TRP A 297 7.51 -11.48 -0.31
CA TRP A 297 8.23 -11.04 0.89
C TRP A 297 9.04 -12.17 1.54
N THR A 298 8.46 -13.34 1.77
CA THR A 298 9.08 -14.38 2.63
C THR A 298 10.39 -14.90 2.06
N VAL A 299 10.47 -15.16 0.74
CA VAL A 299 11.70 -15.62 0.09
C VAL A 299 12.87 -14.65 0.29
N ARG A 300 12.61 -13.34 0.36
CA ARG A 300 13.65 -12.35 0.61
C ARG A 300 14.15 -12.40 2.04
N ILE A 301 13.26 -12.60 3.00
CA ILE A 301 13.59 -12.70 4.42
C ILE A 301 14.37 -14.00 4.67
N GLU A 302 13.87 -15.13 4.15
CA GLU A 302 14.48 -16.46 4.30
C GLU A 302 15.90 -16.54 3.74
N ARG A 303 16.19 -15.82 2.64
CA ARG A 303 17.54 -15.72 2.09
C ARG A 303 18.54 -15.08 3.06
N LEU A 304 18.08 -14.22 3.96
CA LEU A 304 18.92 -13.60 4.98
C LEU A 304 18.97 -14.41 6.28
N LEU A 305 18.03 -15.34 6.51
CA LEU A 305 17.99 -16.22 7.69
C LEU A 305 19.01 -17.39 7.64
N SER A 306 20.12 -17.24 6.91
CA SER A 306 21.15 -18.29 6.75
C SER A 306 21.85 -18.62 8.07
#